data_AF-A0A7U9MRI6-F1
#
_entry.id   AF-A0A7U9MRI6-F1
#
_cell.length_a   1.000
_cell.length_b   1.000
_cell.length_c   1.000
_cell.angle_alpha   90.00
_cell.angle_beta   90.00
_cell.angle_gamma   90.00
#
_symmetry.space_group_name_H-M   'P 1'
#
loop_
_entity.id
_entity.type
_entity.pdbx_description
1 polymer ?
#
loop_
_entity_poly.entity_id
_entity_poly.type
_entity_poly.pdbx_seq_one_letter_code
_entity_poly.pdbx_strand_id
1 'polypeptide(L)'
;MDRRQLKTRQAIFSAFTKLLETKRYEKITVQEILDEANIGRSTFYAHFETKDEVPPSVFCHLLQHLQENDNNILGLLSCESSEIFLRYFKDSLNELIQTQFVKQNYRKHQNIPQDFLINHISGSFVEMVLWWLKDRHKHTPEELDCYFRAVILPIL
;
A
#
# COMPACT_ATOMS: atom_id res chain seq x y z
N MET A 1 -8.75 9.39 -13.26
CA MET A 1 -7.27 9.40 -13.30
C MET A 1 -6.80 8.66 -14.54
N ASP A 2 -5.85 9.20 -15.30
CA ASP A 2 -5.36 8.59 -16.56
C ASP A 2 -4.51 7.33 -16.26
N ARG A 3 -4.69 6.26 -17.06
CA ARG A 3 -3.90 5.00 -16.98
C ARG A 3 -2.39 5.27 -17.01
N ARG A 4 -1.94 6.29 -17.75
CA ARG A 4 -0.52 6.66 -17.80
C ARG A 4 -0.02 7.20 -16.47
N GLN A 5 -0.79 8.07 -15.82
CA GLN A 5 -0.45 8.62 -14.51
C GLN A 5 -0.40 7.52 -13.44
N LEU A 6 -1.34 6.57 -13.50
CA LEU A 6 -1.36 5.42 -12.60
C LEU A 6 -0.11 4.55 -12.73
N LYS A 7 0.29 4.23 -13.97
CA LYS A 7 1.53 3.47 -14.24
C LYS A 7 2.78 4.18 -13.71
N THR A 8 2.87 5.49 -13.91
CA THR A 8 4.02 6.28 -13.41
C THR A 8 4.07 6.27 -11.88
N ARG A 9 2.94 6.49 -11.20
CA ARG A 9 2.88 6.42 -9.73
C ARG A 9 3.24 5.03 -9.21
N GLN A 10 2.79 3.97 -9.86
CA GLN A 10 3.16 2.60 -9.51
C GLN A 10 4.67 2.33 -9.67
N ALA A 11 5.29 2.84 -10.74
CA ALA A 11 6.74 2.73 -10.94
C ALA A 11 7.54 3.46 -9.85
N ILE A 12 7.15 4.70 -9.54
CA ILE A 12 7.75 5.50 -8.46
C ILE A 12 7.61 4.78 -7.11
N PHE A 13 6.41 4.27 -6.82
CA PHE A 13 6.11 3.57 -5.59
C PHE A 13 6.95 2.28 -5.42
N SER A 14 7.06 1.49 -6.50
CA SER A 14 7.85 0.26 -6.51
C SER A 14 9.34 0.55 -6.28
N ALA A 15 9.86 1.58 -6.93
CA ALA A 15 11.24 2.04 -6.75
C ALA A 15 11.51 2.51 -5.32
N PHE A 16 10.60 3.31 -4.76
CA PHE A 16 10.73 3.82 -3.41
C PHE A 16 10.69 2.71 -2.35
N THR A 17 9.77 1.75 -2.51
CA THR A 17 9.66 0.59 -1.62
C THR A 17 10.95 -0.23 -1.62
N LYS A 18 11.53 -0.48 -2.80
CA LYS A 18 12.81 -1.20 -2.93
C LYS A 18 13.98 -0.48 -2.28
N LEU A 19 14.01 0.86 -2.33
CA LEU A 19 15.03 1.65 -1.63
C LEU A 19 14.87 1.56 -0.11
N LEU A 20 13.64 1.53 0.41
CA LEU A 20 13.35 1.37 1.85
C LEU A 20 13.80 0.02 2.42
N GLU A 21 13.88 -1.04 1.59
CA GLU A 21 14.41 -2.33 2.02
C GLU A 21 15.91 -2.28 2.37
N THR A 22 16.65 -1.34 1.80
CA THR A 22 18.12 -1.27 1.89
C THR A 22 18.62 -0.02 2.60
N LYS A 23 17.79 1.03 2.72
CA LYS A 23 18.17 2.32 3.28
C LYS A 23 17.06 2.88 4.17
N ARG A 24 17.48 3.59 5.23
CA ARG A 24 16.57 4.40 6.04
C ARG A 24 15.97 5.53 5.19
N TYR A 25 14.70 5.84 5.41
CA TYR A 25 13.93 6.85 4.69
C TYR A 25 14.65 8.21 4.56
N GLU A 26 15.31 8.67 5.62
CA GLU A 26 15.99 9.99 5.64
C GLU A 26 17.18 10.03 4.67
N LYS A 27 17.72 8.86 4.30
CA LYS A 27 18.86 8.73 3.38
C LYS A 27 18.45 8.54 1.92
N ILE A 28 17.17 8.30 1.64
CA ILE A 28 16.67 8.16 0.27
C ILE A 28 16.51 9.55 -0.34
N THR A 29 17.06 9.75 -1.54
CA THR A 29 16.93 10.99 -2.32
C THR A 29 15.94 10.82 -3.47
N VAL A 30 15.36 11.94 -3.95
CA VAL A 30 14.51 11.94 -5.16
C VAL A 30 15.29 11.36 -6.36
N GLN A 31 16.58 11.66 -6.49
CA GLN A 31 17.39 11.16 -7.61
C GLN A 31 17.46 9.64 -7.64
N GLU A 32 17.66 8.99 -6.50
CA GLU A 32 17.70 7.51 -6.43
C GLU A 32 16.34 6.89 -6.80
N ILE A 33 15.23 7.54 -6.43
CA ILE A 33 13.88 7.09 -6.81
C ILE A 33 13.71 7.19 -8.34
N LEU A 34 14.17 8.29 -8.95
CA LEU A 34 14.09 8.48 -10.40
C LEU A 34 14.90 7.45 -11.17
N ASP A 35 16.13 7.20 -10.69
CA ASP A 35 17.05 6.24 -11.31
C ASP A 35 16.48 4.82 -11.23
N GLU A 36 15.96 4.42 -10.07
CA GLU A 36 15.35 3.09 -9.87
C GLU A 36 14.01 2.94 -10.61
N ALA A 37 13.18 3.99 -10.68
CA ALA A 37 11.91 3.98 -11.40
C ALA A 37 12.08 4.14 -12.93
N ASN A 38 13.27 4.49 -13.41
CA ASN A 38 13.58 4.82 -14.80
C ASN A 38 12.65 5.91 -15.38
N ILE A 39 12.54 7.04 -14.66
CA ILE A 39 11.72 8.20 -15.08
C ILE A 39 12.50 9.52 -14.99
N GLY A 40 12.05 10.54 -15.73
CA GLY A 40 12.63 11.87 -15.67
C GLY A 40 12.14 12.70 -14.46
N ARG A 41 12.96 13.66 -14.01
CA ARG A 41 12.60 14.62 -12.93
C ARG A 41 11.27 15.32 -13.17
N SER A 42 11.04 15.83 -14.38
CA SER A 42 9.78 16.51 -14.73
C SER A 42 8.56 15.61 -14.62
N THR A 43 8.73 14.31 -14.89
CA THR A 43 7.67 13.31 -14.72
C THR A 43 7.36 13.06 -13.24
N PHE A 44 8.37 13.02 -12.38
CA PHE A 44 8.17 12.91 -10.93
C PHE A 44 7.44 14.12 -10.36
N TYR A 45 7.90 15.34 -10.66
CA TYR A 45 7.29 16.57 -10.14
C TYR A 45 5.91 16.89 -10.73
N ALA A 46 5.50 16.19 -11.80
CA ALA A 46 4.10 16.21 -12.25
C ALA A 46 3.17 15.35 -11.38
N HIS A 47 3.73 14.53 -10.48
CA HIS A 47 2.99 13.60 -9.62
C HIS A 47 3.22 13.82 -8.12
N PHE A 48 4.41 14.30 -7.74
CA PHE A 48 4.84 14.48 -6.36
C PHE A 48 5.75 15.72 -6.25
N GLU A 49 5.41 16.67 -5.39
CA GLU A 49 6.23 17.87 -5.17
C GLU A 49 7.51 17.54 -4.40
N THR A 50 7.46 16.53 -3.53
CA THR A 50 8.60 16.07 -2.73
C THR A 50 8.61 14.54 -2.62
N LYS A 51 9.73 13.96 -2.17
CA LYS A 51 9.76 12.52 -1.83
C LYS A 51 8.82 12.17 -0.67
N ASP A 52 8.43 13.16 0.13
CA ASP A 52 7.60 12.95 1.33
C ASP A 52 6.14 12.70 0.95
N GLU A 53 5.73 13.08 -0.26
CA GLU A 53 4.43 12.74 -0.83
C GLU A 53 4.38 11.32 -1.43
N VAL A 54 5.53 10.66 -1.57
CA VAL A 54 5.56 9.26 -1.99
C VAL A 54 5.18 8.40 -0.79
N PRO A 55 4.08 7.62 -0.86
CA PRO A 55 3.63 6.85 0.28
C PRO A 55 4.72 5.88 0.74
N PRO A 56 4.97 5.75 2.05
CA PRO A 56 6.02 4.89 2.60
C PRO A 56 5.74 3.40 2.42
N SER A 57 4.49 3.04 2.12
CA SER A 57 4.09 1.66 1.89
C SER A 57 2.85 1.59 1.01
N VAL A 58 2.58 0.38 0.52
CA VAL A 58 1.42 0.11 -0.33
C VAL A 58 0.13 0.19 0.48
N PHE A 59 0.20 -0.16 1.77
CA PHE A 59 -0.89 -0.01 2.71
C PHE A 59 -1.22 1.46 2.95
N CYS A 60 -0.20 2.30 3.17
CA CYS A 60 -0.39 3.75 3.31
C CYS A 60 -1.03 4.34 2.06
N HIS A 61 -0.56 3.93 0.87
CA HIS A 61 -1.13 4.40 -0.39
C HIS A 61 -2.62 4.03 -0.52
N LEU A 62 -2.98 2.80 -0.18
CA LEU A 62 -4.37 2.34 -0.19
C LEU A 62 -5.23 3.11 0.80
N LEU A 63 -4.75 3.31 2.03
CA LEU A 63 -5.45 4.08 3.07
C LEU A 63 -5.68 5.54 2.65
N GLN A 64 -4.70 6.19 2.03
CA GLN A 64 -4.86 7.54 1.48
C GLN A 64 -5.95 7.59 0.40
N HIS A 65 -5.97 6.65 -0.54
CA HIS A 65 -7.05 6.57 -1.55
C HIS A 65 -8.42 6.34 -0.93
N LEU A 66 -8.51 5.50 0.10
CA LEU A 66 -9.75 5.28 0.84
C LEU A 66 -10.23 6.57 1.51
N GLN A 67 -9.33 7.31 2.15
CA GLN A 67 -9.64 8.60 2.79
C GLN A 67 -10.10 9.66 1.80
N GLU A 68 -9.45 9.75 0.64
CA GLU A 68 -9.80 10.73 -0.40
C GLU A 68 -11.17 10.46 -1.05
N ASN A 69 -11.64 9.22 -1.03
CA ASN A 69 -12.89 8.78 -1.69
C ASN A 69 -13.99 8.38 -0.69
N ASP A 70 -13.82 8.71 0.59
CA ASP A 70 -14.49 8.13 1.74
C ASP A 70 -16.04 8.17 1.68
N ASN A 71 -16.62 9.27 1.21
CA ASN A 71 -18.08 9.41 1.09
C ASN A 71 -18.74 8.38 0.14
N ASN A 72 -18.00 7.88 -0.86
CA ASN A 72 -18.50 6.87 -1.80
C ASN A 72 -18.21 5.45 -1.31
N ILE A 73 -17.10 5.25 -0.59
CA ILE A 73 -16.61 3.93 -0.18
C ILE A 73 -17.35 3.43 1.07
N LEU A 74 -17.61 4.32 2.04
CA LEU A 74 -18.48 4.00 3.19
C LEU A 74 -19.85 3.51 2.72
N GLY A 75 -20.45 4.20 1.74
CA GLY A 75 -21.74 3.82 1.15
C GLY A 75 -21.71 2.45 0.46
N LEU A 76 -20.63 2.14 -0.27
CA LEU A 76 -20.45 0.85 -0.93
C LEU A 76 -20.20 -0.30 0.06
N LEU A 77 -19.46 -0.04 1.14
CA LEU A 77 -19.18 -1.00 2.20
C LEU A 77 -20.35 -1.20 3.16
N SER A 78 -21.28 -0.24 3.25
CA SER A 78 -22.47 -0.31 4.10
C SER A 78 -23.73 -0.86 3.43
N CYS A 79 -23.71 -1.10 2.11
CA CYS A 79 -24.86 -1.61 1.35
C CYS A 79 -24.96 -3.15 1.39
N GLU A 80 -26.15 -3.69 1.05
CA GLU A 80 -26.41 -5.14 0.95
C GLU A 80 -25.44 -5.87 -0.01
N SER A 81 -24.83 -5.15 -0.97
CA SER A 81 -23.82 -5.68 -1.91
C SER A 81 -22.38 -5.71 -1.36
N SER A 82 -22.18 -5.39 -0.08
CA SER A 82 -20.87 -5.25 0.57
C SER A 82 -20.01 -6.51 0.49
N GLU A 83 -20.61 -7.71 0.54
CA GLU A 83 -19.85 -8.97 0.45
C GLU A 83 -19.11 -9.13 -0.88
N ILE A 84 -19.73 -8.73 -1.98
CA ILE A 84 -19.14 -8.84 -3.32
C ILE A 84 -17.99 -7.84 -3.45
N PHE A 85 -18.20 -6.59 -3.00
CA PHE A 85 -17.17 -5.56 -3.01
C PHE A 85 -15.98 -5.94 -2.12
N LEU A 86 -16.23 -6.41 -0.90
CA LEU A 86 -15.20 -6.86 0.02
C LEU A 86 -14.42 -8.05 -0.53
N ARG A 87 -15.08 -8.96 -1.25
CA ARG A 87 -14.41 -10.04 -1.97
C ARG A 87 -13.45 -9.51 -3.03
N TYR A 88 -13.92 -8.62 -3.91
CA TYR A 88 -13.06 -8.01 -4.93
C TYR A 88 -11.90 -7.20 -4.34
N PHE A 89 -12.16 -6.46 -3.26
CA PHE A 89 -11.13 -5.71 -2.55
C PHE A 89 -10.09 -6.65 -1.94
N LYS A 90 -10.52 -7.71 -1.26
CA LYS A 90 -9.64 -8.74 -0.70
C LYS A 90 -8.84 -9.45 -1.79
N ASP A 91 -9.44 -9.78 -2.93
CA ASP A 91 -8.75 -10.42 -4.05
C ASP A 91 -7.68 -9.49 -4.65
N SER A 92 -8.00 -8.20 -4.82
CA SER A 92 -7.04 -7.19 -5.28
C SER A 92 -5.87 -7.00 -4.30
N LEU A 93 -6.15 -7.02 -2.99
CA LEU A 93 -5.13 -7.01 -1.95
C LEU A 93 -4.26 -8.28 -2.00
N ASN A 94 -4.87 -9.45 -2.16
CA ASN A 94 -4.13 -10.70 -2.27
C ASN A 94 -3.13 -10.66 -3.44
N GLU A 95 -3.55 -10.17 -4.61
CA GLU A 95 -2.65 -10.01 -5.77
C GLU A 95 -1.51 -9.02 -5.50
N LEU A 96 -1.81 -7.92 -4.82
CA LEU A 96 -0.84 -6.89 -4.48
C LEU A 96 0.20 -7.41 -3.47
N ILE A 97 -0.25 -8.10 -2.42
CA ILE A 97 0.60 -8.75 -1.42
C ILE A 97 1.45 -9.84 -2.08
N GLN A 98 0.89 -10.66 -2.95
CA GLN A 98 1.66 -11.64 -3.71
C GLN A 98 2.76 -10.99 -4.55
N THR A 99 2.44 -9.90 -5.24
CA THR A 99 3.37 -9.27 -6.19
C THR A 99 4.49 -8.52 -5.48
N GLN A 100 4.19 -7.82 -4.38
CA GLN A 100 5.18 -7.02 -3.66
C GLN A 100 5.90 -7.76 -2.54
N PHE A 101 5.26 -8.70 -1.84
CA PHE A 101 5.86 -9.37 -0.69
C PHE A 101 6.42 -10.76 -1.01
N VAL A 102 5.67 -11.61 -1.72
CA VAL A 102 6.12 -13.00 -1.96
C VAL A 102 7.27 -13.03 -2.95
N LYS A 103 7.19 -12.31 -4.07
CA LYS A 103 8.27 -12.37 -5.09
C LYS A 103 9.62 -11.83 -4.58
N GLN A 104 9.62 -10.94 -3.58
CA GLN A 104 10.83 -10.27 -3.10
C GLN A 104 11.37 -10.85 -1.77
N ASN A 105 10.51 -11.33 -0.86
CA ASN A 105 10.91 -11.67 0.53
C ASN A 105 10.71 -13.14 0.96
N TYR A 106 10.23 -14.04 0.09
CA TYR A 106 9.98 -15.46 0.44
C TYR A 106 11.23 -16.25 0.91
N ARG A 107 12.43 -15.71 0.74
CA ARG A 107 13.66 -16.37 1.19
C ARG A 107 13.89 -16.30 2.70
N LYS A 108 13.24 -15.41 3.45
CA LYS A 108 13.48 -15.25 4.90
C LYS A 108 12.61 -16.16 5.79
N HIS A 109 11.46 -16.63 5.30
CA HIS A 109 10.46 -17.31 6.13
C HIS A 109 10.04 -18.67 5.54
N GLN A 110 10.98 -19.63 5.46
CA GLN A 110 10.76 -20.96 4.89
C GLN A 110 9.73 -21.83 5.63
N ASN A 111 9.26 -21.41 6.81
CA ASN A 111 8.42 -22.23 7.69
C ASN A 111 6.92 -21.94 7.63
N ILE A 112 6.47 -20.89 6.94
CA ILE A 112 5.05 -20.51 6.88
C ILE A 112 4.54 -20.63 5.43
N PRO A 113 3.44 -21.37 5.19
CA PRO A 113 2.82 -21.44 3.87
C PRO A 113 2.46 -20.05 3.32
N GLN A 114 2.77 -19.83 2.04
CA GLN A 114 2.57 -18.55 1.37
C GLN A 114 1.11 -18.07 1.39
N ASP A 115 0.19 -18.99 1.10
CA ASP A 115 -1.25 -18.77 1.08
C ASP A 115 -1.78 -18.34 2.45
N PHE A 116 -1.25 -18.93 3.53
CA PHE A 116 -1.57 -18.52 4.89
C PHE A 116 -1.16 -17.07 5.15
N LEU A 117 0.07 -16.68 4.82
CA LEU A 117 0.56 -15.31 5.00
C LEU A 117 -0.28 -14.30 4.23
N ILE A 118 -0.57 -14.59 2.96
CA ILE A 118 -1.40 -13.71 2.12
C ILE A 118 -2.79 -13.55 2.73
N ASN A 119 -3.45 -14.65 3.11
CA ASN A 119 -4.77 -14.59 3.70
C ASN A 119 -4.78 -13.83 5.04
N HIS A 120 -3.76 -14.02 5.87
CA HIS A 120 -3.63 -13.33 7.15
C HIS A 120 -3.44 -11.82 6.97
N ILE A 121 -2.50 -11.41 6.11
CA ILE A 121 -2.20 -9.99 5.85
C ILE A 121 -3.41 -9.31 5.22
N SER A 122 -3.98 -9.87 4.15
CA SER A 122 -5.13 -9.28 3.49
C SER A 122 -6.36 -9.23 4.40
N GLY A 123 -6.61 -10.30 5.17
CA GLY A 123 -7.75 -10.36 6.09
C GLY A 123 -7.65 -9.32 7.22
N SER A 124 -6.49 -9.23 7.87
CA SER A 124 -6.25 -8.26 8.94
C SER A 124 -6.29 -6.81 8.43
N PHE A 125 -5.79 -6.54 7.21
CA PHE A 125 -5.87 -5.21 6.60
C PHE A 125 -7.32 -4.80 6.34
N VAL A 126 -8.13 -5.69 5.75
CA VAL A 126 -9.55 -5.42 5.47
C VAL A 126 -10.29 -5.12 6.77
N GLU A 127 -10.07 -5.91 7.81
CA GLU A 127 -10.72 -5.69 9.11
C GLU A 127 -10.30 -4.35 9.74
N MET A 128 -9.01 -4.01 9.68
CA MET A 128 -8.51 -2.72 10.16
C MET A 128 -9.15 -1.54 9.40
N VAL A 129 -9.28 -1.64 8.08
CA VAL A 129 -9.97 -0.63 7.26
C VAL A 129 -11.42 -0.49 7.67
N LEU A 130 -12.16 -1.60 7.80
CA LEU A 130 -13.56 -1.58 8.24
C LEU A 130 -13.72 -0.93 9.61
N TRP A 131 -12.80 -1.22 10.54
CA TRP A 131 -12.76 -0.60 11.85
C TRP A 131 -12.49 0.91 11.77
N TRP A 132 -11.50 1.33 10.99
CA TRP A 132 -11.12 2.73 10.82
C TRP A 132 -12.23 3.58 10.21
N LEU A 133 -12.92 3.06 9.19
CA LEU A 133 -14.06 3.71 8.55
C LEU A 133 -15.24 3.89 9.52
N LYS A 134 -15.51 2.89 10.38
CA LYS A 134 -16.56 2.96 11.41
C LYS A 134 -16.27 4.04 12.45
N ASP A 135 -15.01 4.28 12.78
CA ASP A 135 -14.60 5.25 13.79
C ASP A 135 -14.32 6.66 13.22
N ARG A 136 -14.87 7.00 12.04
CA ARG A 136 -14.75 8.34 11.42
C ARG A 136 -13.31 8.82 11.23
N HIS A 137 -12.38 7.92 10.89
CA HIS A 137 -10.99 8.26 10.61
C HIS A 137 -10.23 8.91 11.79
N LYS A 138 -10.40 8.41 13.03
CA LYS A 138 -9.62 8.93 14.18
C LYS A 138 -8.09 8.86 14.02
N HIS A 139 -7.60 8.05 13.10
CA HIS A 139 -6.18 7.90 12.79
C HIS A 139 -5.90 8.31 11.35
N THR A 140 -4.69 8.81 11.08
CA THR A 140 -4.28 9.09 9.70
C THR A 140 -3.86 7.80 8.98
N PRO A 141 -3.85 7.77 7.64
CA PRO A 141 -3.31 6.67 6.84
C PRO A 141 -1.88 6.28 7.23
N GLU A 142 -1.04 7.26 7.56
CA GLU A 142 0.35 7.07 7.96
C GLU A 142 0.46 6.40 9.34
N GLU A 143 -0.38 6.79 10.30
CA GLU A 143 -0.45 6.18 11.63
C GLU A 143 -0.89 4.70 11.53
N LEU A 144 -1.96 4.44 10.78
CA LEU A 144 -2.46 3.08 10.57
C LEU A 144 -1.48 2.20 9.83
N ASP A 145 -0.82 2.72 8.80
CA ASP A 145 0.24 2.01 8.11
C ASP A 145 1.39 1.66 9.06
N CYS A 146 1.77 2.59 9.96
CA CYS A 146 2.78 2.34 10.97
C CYS A 146 2.36 1.19 11.92
N TYR A 147 1.14 1.24 12.46
CA TYR A 147 0.61 0.20 13.36
C TYR A 147 0.52 -1.15 12.65
N PHE A 148 -0.02 -1.17 11.43
CA PHE A 148 -0.22 -2.38 10.66
C PHE A 148 1.11 -3.06 10.31
N ARG A 149 2.10 -2.28 9.83
CA ARG A 149 3.44 -2.80 9.57
C ARG A 149 4.13 -3.28 10.83
N ALA A 150 3.97 -2.59 11.97
CA ALA A 150 4.56 -3.04 13.24
C ALA A 150 4.04 -4.42 13.70
N VAL A 151 2.78 -4.75 13.39
CA VAL A 151 2.17 -6.06 13.72
C VAL A 151 2.61 -7.15 12.74
N ILE A 152 2.79 -6.81 11.46
CA ILE A 152 3.06 -7.79 10.40
C ILE A 152 4.56 -8.03 10.17
N LEU A 153 5.43 -7.03 10.39
CA LEU A 153 6.87 -7.17 10.22
C LEU A 153 7.50 -8.31 11.05
N PRO A 154 7.08 -8.59 12.30
CA PRO A 154 7.57 -9.77 13.03
C PRO A 154 7.17 -11.12 12.41
N ILE A 155 6.16 -11.13 11.55
CA ILE A 155 5.64 -12.31 10.83
C ILE A 155 6.35 -12.46 9.46
N LEU A 156 7.03 -11.41 8.97
CA LEU A 156 7.65 -11.28 7.65
C LEU A 156 9.18 -11.29 7.66
#